data_AF-A0A645GKX7-F1
#
_entry.id   AF-A0A645GKX7-F1
#
_cell.length_a   1.000
_cell.length_b   1.000
_cell.length_c   1.000
_cell.angle_alpha   90.00
_cell.angle_beta   90.00
_cell.angle_gamma   90.00
#
_symmetry.space_group_name_H-M   'P 1'
#
loop_
_entity.id
_entity.type
_entity.pdbx_description
1 polymer ?
#
loop_
_entity_poly.entity_id
_entity_poly.type
_entity_poly.pdbx_seq_one_letter_code
_entity_poly.pdbx_strand_id
1 'polypeptide(L)' 'MVNLIERKEQFINGLQEMSGWDRQQAEEHFLHYAPMFEIGNEVDFVLSEAKRLKLRYPKITITPMIYKVEDNLLYLIG' A
#
# COMPACT_ATOMS: atom_id res chain seq x y z
N MET A 1 0.03 0.38 2.83
CA MET A 1 0.62 -0.67 1.97
C MET A 1 -0.52 -1.41 1.32
N VAL A 2 -0.41 -1.76 0.05
CA VAL A 2 -1.47 -2.45 -0.67
C VAL A 2 -1.32 -3.94 -0.41
N ASN A 3 -2.43 -4.65 -0.22
CA ASN A 3 -2.48 -6.09 -0.12
C ASN A 3 -1.61 -6.63 1.03
N LEU A 4 -1.83 -6.10 2.24
CA LEU A 4 -1.06 -6.52 3.41
C LEU A 4 -1.19 -8.02 3.69
N ILE A 5 -2.35 -8.60 3.35
CA ILE A 5 -2.65 -10.02 3.52
C ILE A 5 -1.60 -10.92 2.84
N GLU A 6 -1.15 -10.59 1.63
CA GLU A 6 -0.11 -11.38 0.94
C GLU A 6 1.22 -11.41 1.70
N ARG A 7 1.48 -10.40 2.52
CA ARG A 7 2.70 -10.27 3.33
C ARG A 7 2.53 -10.77 4.76
N LYS A 8 1.36 -11.33 5.11
CA LYS A 8 1.03 -11.81 6.47
C LYS A 8 2.09 -12.78 7.01
N GLU A 9 2.41 -13.83 6.26
CA GLU A 9 3.37 -14.85 6.72
C GLU A 9 4.79 -14.29 6.89
N GLN A 10 5.22 -13.41 5.96
CA GLN A 10 6.53 -12.76 6.07
C GLN A 10 6.60 -11.87 7.33
N PHE A 11 5.52 -11.16 7.64
CA PHE A 11 5.41 -10.33 8.83
C PHE A 11 5.47 -11.15 10.13
N ILE A 12 4.70 -12.24 10.20
CA ILE A 12 4.67 -13.14 11.37
C ILE A 12 6.04 -13.77 11.59
N ASN A 13 6.64 -14.37 10.55
CA ASN A 13 7.94 -15.01 10.67
C ASN A 13 9.01 -14.02 11.15
N GLY A 14 9.00 -12.78 10.64
CA GLY A 14 9.91 -11.73 11.10
C GLY A 14 9.76 -11.42 12.60
N LEU A 15 8.52 -11.37 13.12
CA LEU A 15 8.29 -11.16 14.56
C LEU A 15 8.70 -12.35 15.42
N GLN A 16 8.55 -13.58 14.92
CA GLN A 16 9.00 -14.77 15.63
C GLN A 16 10.54 -14.85 15.67
N GLU A 17 11.19 -14.68 14.53
CA GLU A 17 12.64 -14.87 14.38
C GLU A 17 13.45 -13.74 15.03
N MET A 18 13.02 -12.48 14.88
CA MET A 18 13.81 -11.33 15.29
C MET A 18 13.45 -10.82 16.69
N SER A 19 12.21 -11.05 17.12
CA SER A 19 11.67 -10.48 18.36
C SER A 19 11.16 -11.54 19.35
N GLY A 20 11.16 -12.82 18.97
CA GLY A 20 10.75 -13.93 19.84
C GLY A 20 9.25 -13.98 20.14
N TRP A 21 8.42 -13.35 19.31
CA TRP A 21 6.97 -13.33 19.53
C TRP A 21 6.36 -14.72 19.33
N ASP A 22 5.33 -15.02 20.12
CA ASP A 22 4.51 -16.20 19.86
C ASP A 22 3.70 -16.01 18.56
N ARG A 23 3.48 -17.10 17.82
CA ARG A 23 2.80 -17.06 16.53
C ARG A 23 1.40 -16.48 16.64
N GLN A 24 0.65 -16.88 17.68
CA GLN A 24 -0.70 -16.43 17.88
C GLN A 24 -0.74 -14.92 18.17
N GLN A 25 0.19 -14.44 19.00
CA GLN A 25 0.31 -13.01 19.32
C GLN A 25 0.67 -12.18 18.07
N ALA A 26 1.57 -12.67 17.23
CA ALA A 26 1.94 -12.02 15.97
C ALA A 26 0.78 -12.00 14.97
N GLU A 27 0.01 -13.08 14.87
CA GLU A 27 -1.18 -13.18 14.02
C GLU A 27 -2.29 -12.22 14.48
N GLU A 28 -2.61 -12.18 15.77
CA GLU A 28 -3.61 -11.27 16.33
C GLU A 28 -3.21 -9.80 16.12
N HIS A 29 -1.93 -9.46 16.36
CA HIS A 29 -1.41 -8.14 16.08
C HIS A 29 -1.57 -7.75 14.60
N PHE A 30 -1.17 -8.64 13.69
CA PHE A 30 -1.30 -8.40 12.26
C PHE A 30 -2.77 -8.16 11.86
N LEU A 31 -3.68 -9.02 12.31
CA LEU A 31 -5.11 -8.90 11.97
C LEU A 31 -5.75 -7.64 12.53
N HIS A 32 -5.34 -7.20 13.73
CA HIS A 32 -5.87 -5.99 14.35
C HIS A 32 -5.45 -4.72 13.60
N TYR A 33 -4.21 -4.68 13.12
CA TYR A 33 -3.63 -3.46 12.54
C TYR A 33 -3.63 -3.43 11.00
N ALA A 34 -3.70 -4.58 10.32
CA ALA A 34 -3.71 -4.63 8.86
C ALA A 34 -4.80 -3.74 8.23
N PRO A 35 -6.05 -3.72 8.70
CA PRO A 35 -7.09 -2.84 8.13
C PRO A 35 -6.78 -1.34 8.25
N MET A 36 -6.01 -0.94 9.27
CA MET A 36 -5.62 0.46 9.49
C MET A 36 -4.49 0.90 8.56
N PHE A 37 -3.61 -0.02 8.18
CA PHE A 37 -2.41 0.27 7.37
C PHE A 37 -2.55 -0.15 5.90
N GLU A 38 -3.64 -0.85 5.55
CA GLU A 38 -3.96 -1.22 4.19
C GLU A 38 -4.37 0.03 3.39
N ILE A 39 -3.57 0.36 2.38
CA ILE A 39 -3.95 1.33 1.36
C ILE A 39 -4.72 0.48 0.35
N GLY A 40 -6.04 0.65 0.28
CA GLY A 40 -6.92 -0.24 -0.49
C GLY A 40 -6.46 -0.45 -1.93
N ASN A 41 -6.70 0.52 -2.81
CA ASN A 41 -6.27 0.48 -4.20
C ASN A 41 -5.41 1.72 -4.51
N GLU A 42 -4.13 1.51 -4.74
CA GLU A 42 -3.15 2.52 -5.09
C GLU A 42 -3.50 3.26 -6.39
N VAL A 43 -4.11 2.57 -7.35
CA VAL A 43 -4.60 3.17 -8.60
C VAL A 43 -5.70 4.17 -8.26
N ASP A 44 -6.70 3.75 -7.49
CA ASP A 44 -7.83 4.62 -7.10
C ASP A 44 -7.36 5.83 -6.30
N PHE A 45 -6.39 5.64 -5.38
CA PHE A 45 -5.80 6.72 -4.62
C PHE A 45 -5.13 7.75 -5.54
N VAL A 46 -4.23 7.31 -6.42
CA VAL A 46 -3.48 8.21 -7.32
C VAL A 46 -4.43 8.91 -8.31
N LEU A 47 -5.47 8.22 -8.80
CA LEU A 47 -6.52 8.83 -9.62
C LEU A 47 -7.30 9.92 -8.86
N SER A 48 -7.65 9.67 -7.60
CA SER A 48 -8.37 10.63 -6.76
C SER A 48 -7.54 11.89 -6.48
N GLU A 49 -6.25 11.73 -6.21
CA GLU A 49 -5.33 12.83 -5.94
C GLU A 49 -5.07 13.64 -7.21
N ALA A 50 -4.88 12.98 -8.35
CA ALA A 50 -4.75 13.66 -9.63
C ALA A 50 -6.01 14.46 -9.98
N LYS A 51 -7.21 13.90 -9.73
CA LYS A 51 -8.48 14.63 -9.90
C LYS A 51 -8.55 15.85 -8.98
N ARG A 52 -8.19 15.72 -7.69
CA ARG A 52 -8.17 16.82 -6.73
C ARG A 52 -7.24 17.95 -7.19
N LEU A 53 -6.04 17.60 -7.66
CA LEU A 53 -5.07 18.59 -8.13
C LEU A 53 -5.52 19.27 -9.43
N LYS A 54 -6.12 18.54 -10.39
CA LYS A 54 -6.68 19.12 -11.62
C LYS A 54 -7.74 20.18 -11.30
N LEU A 55 -8.61 19.90 -10.33
CA LEU A 55 -9.63 20.86 -9.87
C LEU A 55 -9.02 22.09 -9.20
N ARG A 56 -7.95 21.91 -8.42
CA ARG A 56 -7.26 23.01 -7.72
C ARG A 56 -6.42 23.89 -8.66
N TYR A 57 -5.81 23.30 -9.68
CA TYR A 57 -4.88 23.97 -10.59
C TYR A 57 -5.25 23.75 -12.06
N PRO A 58 -6.35 24.36 -12.55
CA PRO A 58 -6.92 24.05 -13.87
C PRO A 58 -6.02 24.40 -15.07
N LYS A 59 -4.97 25.20 -14.87
CA LYS A 59 -4.00 25.58 -15.91
C LYS A 59 -2.76 24.68 -15.95
N ILE A 60 -2.63 23.73 -15.02
CA ILE A 60 -1.49 22.82 -14.92
C ILE A 60 -1.93 21.44 -15.39
N THR A 61 -1.22 20.88 -16.36
CA THR A 61 -1.42 19.49 -16.78
C THR A 61 -0.94 18.55 -15.68
N ILE A 62 -1.86 17.75 -15.14
CA ILE A 62 -1.57 16.75 -14.11
C ILE A 62 -1.94 15.38 -14.65
N THR A 63 -1.01 14.43 -14.54
CA THR A 63 -1.15 13.10 -15.10
C THR A 63 -0.79 12.07 -14.02
N PRO A 64 -1.71 11.17 -13.64
CA PRO A 64 -1.43 10.16 -12.63
C PRO A 64 -0.53 9.05 -13.19
N MET A 65 0.51 8.67 -12.43
CA MET A 65 1.42 7.59 -12.79
C MET A 65 1.77 6.76 -11.56
N ILE A 66 2.03 5.46 -11.74
CA ILE A 66 2.45 4.54 -10.68
C ILE A 66 3.76 3.88 -11.07
N TYR A 67 4.71 3.90 -10.14
CA TYR A 67 5.95 3.13 -10.24
C TYR A 67 5.73 1.73 -9.66
N LYS A 68 6.03 0.69 -10.43
CA LYS A 68 6.02 -0.70 -9.96
C LYS A 68 7.43 -1.16 -9.67
N VAL A 69 7.63 -1.68 -8.46
CA VAL A 69 8.95 -2.15 -8.01
C VAL A 69 9.27 -3.51 -8.64
N GLU A 70 8.24 -4.27 -9.00
CA GLU A 70 8.34 -5.62 -9.56
C GLU A 70 9.08 -5.64 -10.89
N ASP A 71 8.89 -4.60 -11.72
CA ASP A 71 9.47 -4.48 -13.05
C ASP A 71 10.33 -3.22 -13.23
N ASN A 72 10.41 -2.36 -12.21
CA ASN A 72 11.09 -1.07 -12.24
C ASN A 72 10.60 -0.12 -13.34
N LEU A 73 9.31 -0.18 -13.69
CA LEU A 73 8.70 0.66 -14.70
C LEU A 73 7.71 1.67 -14.11
N LEU A 74 7.58 2.79 -14.80
CA LEU A 74 6.61 3.84 -14.50
C LEU A 74 5.44 3.75 -15.47
N TYR A 75 4.24 3.52 -14.94
CA TYR A 75 3.01 3.32 -15.69
C TYR A 75 2.15 4.56 -15.67
N LEU A 76 1.67 4.96 -16.84
CA LEU A 76 0.57 5.90 -16.97
C LEU A 76 -0.74 5.18 -16.60
N ILE A 77 -1.53 5.78 -15.72
CA ILE A 77 -2.86 5.29 -15.35
C ILE A 77 -3.89 6.38 -15.68
N GLY A 78 -5.09 6.00 -16.13
CA GLY A 78 -6.06 6.94 -16.70
C GLY A 78 -7.49 6.47 -16.59
#